data_AF-A0A2V6MAG7-F1
#
_entry.id   AF-A0A2V6MAG7-F1
#
_cell.length_a   1.000
_cell.length_b   1.000
_cell.length_c   1.000
_cell.angle_alpha   90.00
_cell.angle_beta   90.00
_cell.angle_gamma   90.00
#
_symmetry.space_group_name_H-M   'P 1'
#
loop_
_entity.id
_entity.type
_entity.pdbx_description
1 polymer ?
#
loop_
_entity_poly.entity_id
_entity_poly.type
_entity_poly.pdbx_seq_one_letter_code
_entity_poly.pdbx_strand_id
1 'polypeptide(L)' 'MQFVAGLSILQAFTASDPELAKIWKVGWRTARLCAHDTYMDTPYWERLQYVGNTRLQALVSYAVVDRLARQA' A
#
# COMPACT_ATOMS: atom_id res chain seq x y z
N MET A 1 -6.51 4.88 -16.15
CA MET A 1 -5.80 5.13 -14.88
C MET A 1 -5.45 3.77 -14.31
N GLN A 2 -4.26 3.26 -14.65
CA GLN A 2 -3.84 1.91 -14.31
C GLN A 2 -3.54 1.87 -12.81
N PHE A 3 -4.29 1.06 -12.06
CA PHE A 3 -3.75 0.51 -10.81
C PHE A 3 -2.48 -0.25 -11.19
N VAL A 4 -1.45 -0.28 -10.35
CA VAL A 4 -0.38 -1.25 -10.56
C VAL A 4 -0.97 -2.64 -10.38
N ALA A 5 -1.35 -3.23 -11.51
CA ALA A 5 -1.87 -4.57 -11.66
C ALA A 5 -0.70 -5.53 -11.38
N GLY A 6 -0.42 -5.77 -10.10
CA GLY A 6 0.69 -6.64 -9.72
C GLY A 6 0.93 -6.87 -8.22
N LEU A 7 0.24 -6.18 -7.31
CA LEU A 7 0.36 -6.50 -5.87
C LEU A 7 -0.40 -7.79 -5.52
N SER A 8 0.20 -8.93 -5.85
CA SER A 8 -0.16 -10.24 -5.29
C SER A 8 0.32 -10.27 -3.84
N ILE A 9 -0.60 -10.39 -2.89
CA ILE A 9 -0.25 -10.56 -1.46
C ILE A 9 0.56 -11.85 -1.32
N LEU A 10 1.78 -11.74 -0.82
CA LEU A 10 2.64 -12.91 -0.55
C LEU A 10 2.59 -13.32 0.92
N GLN A 11 2.29 -12.36 1.81
CA GLN A 11 2.17 -12.57 3.24
C GLN A 11 0.87 -11.92 3.74
N ALA A 12 -0.01 -12.73 4.35
CA ALA A 12 -1.25 -12.25 4.94
C ALA A 12 -1.08 -12.09 6.46
N PHE A 13 -1.49 -10.94 7.00
CA PHE A 13 -1.56 -10.72 8.44
C PHE A 13 -2.82 -11.37 9.03
N THR A 14 -2.65 -12.10 10.13
CA THR A 14 -3.74 -12.69 10.91
C THR A 14 -3.59 -12.31 12.38
N ALA A 15 -4.69 -11.92 13.02
CA ALA A 15 -4.74 -11.61 14.44
C ALA A 15 -5.96 -12.30 15.08
N SER A 16 -5.84 -12.64 16.37
CA SER A 16 -6.96 -13.15 17.17
C SER A 16 -7.99 -12.07 17.53
N ASP A 17 -7.55 -10.81 17.59
CA ASP A 17 -8.41 -9.65 17.80
C ASP A 17 -9.14 -9.26 16.49
N PRO A 18 -10.48 -9.26 16.45
CA PRO A 18 -11.25 -8.88 15.28
C PRO A 18 -11.06 -7.41 14.87
N GLU A 19 -10.72 -6.50 15.78
CA GLU A 19 -10.46 -5.09 15.45
C GLU A 19 -9.16 -4.93 14.67
N LEU A 20 -8.10 -5.67 15.04
CA LEU A 20 -6.84 -5.68 14.29
C LEU A 20 -7.05 -6.19 12.86
N ALA A 21 -7.92 -7.18 12.67
CA ALA A 21 -8.29 -7.67 11.34
C ALA A 21 -9.02 -6.61 10.50
N LYS A 22 -9.86 -5.76 11.12
CA LYS A 22 -10.52 -4.64 10.44
C LYS A 22 -9.54 -3.54 10.06
N ILE A 23 -8.66 -3.15 10.98
CA ILE A 23 -7.60 -2.15 10.74
C ILE A 23 -6.73 -2.60 9.58
N TRP A 24 -6.30 -3.86 9.56
CA TRP A 24 -5.53 -4.42 8.46
C TRP A 24 -6.24 -4.31 7.12
N LYS A 25 -7.52 -4.72 7.04
CA LYS A 25 -8.31 -4.66 5.80
C LYS A 25 -8.45 -3.24 5.27
N VAL A 26 -8.73 -2.27 6.15
CA VAL A 26 -8.88 -0.86 5.76
C VAL A 26 -7.53 -0.28 5.33
N GLY A 27 -6.49 -0.49 6.13
CA GLY A 27 -5.13 -0.01 5.83
C GLY A 27 -4.59 -0.55 4.52
N TRP A 28 -4.76 -1.85 4.27
CA TRP A 28 -4.33 -2.47 3.01
C TRP A 28 -5.12 -1.95 1.81
N ARG A 29 -6.43 -1.74 1.95
CA ARG A 29 -7.23 -1.12 0.91
C ARG A 29 -6.75 0.29 0.60
N THR A 30 -6.44 1.09 1.61
CA THR A 30 -5.91 2.45 1.43
C THR A 30 -4.56 2.44 0.72
N ALA A 31 -3.63 1.58 1.15
CA ALA A 31 -2.31 1.46 0.51
C ALA A 31 -2.43 1.11 -0.98
N ARG A 32 -3.36 0.21 -1.35
CA ARG A 32 -3.63 -0.13 -2.75
C ARG A 32 -4.26 1.01 -3.55
N LEU A 33 -5.10 1.84 -2.92
CA LEU A 33 -5.70 3.00 -3.58
C LEU A 33 -4.65 4.09 -3.84
N CYS A 34 -3.65 4.23 -2.97
CA CYS A 34 -2.56 5.20 -3.12
C CYS A 34 -1.38 4.70 -3.97
N ALA A 35 -1.36 3.40 -4.33
CA ALA A 35 -0.34 2.79 -5.18
C ALA A 35 -0.77 2.80 -6.65
N HIS A 36 -0.43 3.90 -7.34
CA HIS A 36 -0.54 4.04 -8.79
C HIS A 36 0.83 3.77 -9.43
N ASP A 37 1.15 4.40 -10.57
CA ASP A 37 2.48 4.34 -11.18
C ASP A 37 3.60 4.73 -10.18
N THR A 38 3.28 5.60 -9.23
CA THR A 38 4.09 5.92 -8.05
C THR A 38 3.23 5.90 -6.77
N TYR A 39 3.89 5.92 -5.61
CA TYR A 39 3.22 6.09 -4.32
C TYR A 39 2.70 7.53 -4.17
N MET A 40 1.41 7.65 -3.84
CA MET A 40 0.74 8.94 -3.69
C MET A 40 0.30 9.16 -2.24
N ASP A 41 0.18 10.41 -1.81
CA ASP A 41 -0.48 10.71 -0.54
C ASP A 41 -1.98 10.33 -0.57
N THR A 42 -2.73 10.84 -1.55
CA THR A 42 -4.17 10.57 -1.69
C THR A 42 -4.56 10.06 -3.09
N PRO A 43 -5.62 9.24 -3.20
CA PRO A 43 -6.06 8.67 -4.47
C PRO A 43 -6.80 9.65 -5.39
N TYR A 44 -7.37 10.73 -4.86
CA TYR A 44 -8.29 11.59 -5.62
C TYR A 44 -7.87 13.05 -5.74
N TRP A 45 -7.25 13.62 -4.71
CA TRP A 45 -7.01 15.06 -4.65
C TRP A 45 -5.64 15.41 -5.22
N GLU A 46 -4.59 15.25 -4.41
CA GLU A 46 -3.28 15.79 -4.74
C GLU A 46 -2.53 14.91 -5.71
N ARG A 47 -2.57 13.59 -5.52
CA ARG A 47 -1.82 12.61 -6.33
C ARG A 47 -0.34 13.01 -6.52
N LEU A 48 0.25 13.55 -5.46
CA LEU A 48 1.66 13.92 -5.40
C LEU A 48 2.47 12.87 -4.64
N GLN A 49 3.70 12.66 -5.11
CA GLN A 49 4.66 11.77 -4.47
C GLN A 49 5.43 12.53 -3.38
N TYR A 50 4.89 12.51 -2.16
CA TYR A 50 5.63 13.01 -1.00
C TYR A 50 6.64 11.97 -0.53
N VAL A 51 7.90 12.36 -0.39
CA VAL A 51 9.02 11.46 -0.04
C VAL A 51 8.79 10.73 1.29
N GLY A 52 8.26 11.43 2.30
CA GLY A 52 7.95 10.84 3.61
C GLY A 52 6.92 9.70 3.50
N ASN A 53 5.84 9.94 2.75
CA ASN A 53 4.76 8.97 2.56
C ASN A 53 5.24 7.80 1.70
N THR A 54 6.00 8.09 0.64
CA THR A 54 6.63 7.10 -0.23
C THR A 54 7.49 6.13 0.57
N ARG A 55 8.32 6.63 1.50
CA ARG A 55 9.16 5.79 2.35
C ARG A 55 8.33 4.82 3.18
N LEU A 56 7.27 5.29 3.83
CA LEU A 56 6.40 4.44 4.66
C LEU A 56 5.61 3.44 3.83
N GLN A 57 5.01 3.87 2.72
CA GLN A 57 4.28 2.98 1.81
C GLN A 57 5.18 1.91 1.20
N ALA A 58 6.44 2.24 0.90
CA ALA A 58 7.45 1.28 0.46
C ALA A 58 7.75 0.23 1.53
N LEU A 59 7.93 0.64 2.80
CA LEU A 59 8.15 -0.30 3.91
C LEU A 59 6.97 -1.24 4.13
N VAL A 60 5.73 -0.73 4.08
CA VAL A 60 4.53 -1.57 4.15
C VAL A 60 4.49 -2.53 2.96
N SER A 61 4.81 -2.05 1.76
CA SER A 61 4.82 -2.89 0.56
C SER A 61 5.86 -4.01 0.67
N TYR A 62 7.08 -3.72 1.13
CA TYR A 62 8.12 -4.74 1.37
C TYR A 62 7.70 -5.83 2.35
N ALA A 63 6.87 -5.49 3.35
CA ALA A 63 6.40 -6.45 4.34
C ALA A 63 5.30 -7.39 3.82
N VAL A 64 4.58 -7.01 2.75
CA VAL A 64 3.32 -7.67 2.35
C VAL A 64 3.36 -8.23 0.92
N VAL A 65 4.10 -7.58 0.03
CA VAL A 65 4.21 -7.90 -1.40
C VAL A 65 5.66 -7.88 -1.87
N ASP A 66 5.94 -8.53 -3.00
CA ASP A 66 7.21 -8.36 -3.70
C ASP A 66 7.08 -7.31 -4.82
N ARG A 67 8.11 -6.45 -4.89
CA ARG A 67 8.58 -5.69 -6.06
C ARG A 67 8.15 -4.23 -6.31
N LEU A 68 7.09 -3.66 -5.74
CA LEU A 68 6.77 -2.25 -6.07
C LEU A 68 7.85 -1.25 -5.59
N ALA A 69 8.45 -1.51 -4.42
CA ALA A 69 9.45 -0.62 -3.86
C ALA A 69 10.85 -0.69 -4.55
N ARG A 70 11.05 -1.58 -5.53
CA ARG A 70 12.26 -1.60 -6.37
C ARG A 70 12.18 -0.70 -7.60
N GLN A 71 11.03 -0.08 -7.87
CA GLN A 71 10.79 0.79 -9.03
C GLN A 71 10.60 2.27 -8.67
N ALA A 72 10.71 2.63 -7.39
CA ALA A 72 10.60 4.00 -6.89
C ALA A 72 11.94 4.73 -6.87
#